data_AF-A0A9R1TQL5-F1
#
_entry.id   AF-A0A9R1TQL5-F1
#
_cell.length_a   1.000
_cell.length_b   1.000
_cell.length_c   1.000
_cell.angle_alpha   90.00
_cell.angle_beta   90.00
_cell.angle_gamma   90.00
#
_symmetry.space_group_name_H-M   'P 1'
#
loop_
_entity.id
_entity.type
_entity.pdbx_description
1 polymer ?
#
loop_
_entity_poly.entity_id
_entity_poly.type
_entity_poly.pdbx_seq_one_letter_code
_entity_poly.pdbx_strand_id
1 'polypeptide(L)'
;MEHHHFDQCLMILSSEGNQILSNLSPEEYSRVVKVLEEAILATDLAVYFSKRGAFLSIARSRTYNWGYGEHRELLRGMLMTVCDLAAITKPWEIEKRVAELVSSEFFEQGDIERRTLNITPIVSFIFHFLMKSVNDILLDILVVFSSSIFGLIR
;
A
#
# COMPACT_ATOMS: atom_id res chain seq x y z
N MET A 1 1.02 -10.31 -6.27
CA MET A 1 -0.44 -10.36 -6.54
C MET A 1 -0.96 -9.07 -7.17
N GLU A 2 -0.19 -8.00 -7.11
CA GLU A 2 -0.60 -6.62 -7.34
C GLU A 2 -0.77 -6.33 -8.84
N HIS A 3 0.10 -6.88 -9.69
CA HIS A 3 -0.11 -6.87 -11.15
C HIS A 3 -1.43 -7.55 -11.54
N HIS A 4 -1.78 -8.66 -10.88
CA HIS A 4 -3.05 -9.34 -11.13
C HIS A 4 -4.24 -8.47 -10.69
N HIS A 5 -4.15 -7.79 -9.54
CA HIS A 5 -5.19 -6.84 -9.10
C HIS A 5 -5.36 -5.69 -10.10
N PHE A 6 -4.26 -5.16 -10.65
CA PHE A 6 -4.31 -4.13 -11.67
C PHE A 6 -4.98 -4.60 -12.96
N ASP A 7 -4.60 -5.78 -13.47
CA ASP A 7 -5.20 -6.37 -14.67
C ASP A 7 -6.71 -6.58 -14.50
N GLN A 8 -7.13 -7.11 -13.34
CA GLN A 8 -8.55 -7.27 -13.01
C GLN A 8 -9.27 -5.93 -12.91
N CYS A 9 -8.64 -4.91 -12.34
CA CYS A 9 -9.21 -3.57 -12.27
C CYS A 9 -9.47 -3.00 -13.68
N LEU A 10 -8.50 -3.14 -14.60
CA LEU A 10 -8.66 -2.70 -15.99
C LEU A 10 -9.74 -3.49 -16.73
N MET A 11 -9.83 -4.79 -16.50
CA MET A 11 -10.89 -5.63 -17.06
C MET A 11 -12.29 -5.13 -16.65
N ILE A 12 -12.46 -4.84 -15.35
CA ILE A 12 -13.74 -4.34 -14.81
C ILE A 12 -14.06 -2.96 -15.39
N LEU A 13 -13.09 -2.04 -15.41
CA LEU A 13 -13.27 -0.70 -15.97
C LEU A 13 -13.62 -0.70 -17.47
N SER A 14 -13.17 -1.74 -18.19
CA SER A 14 -13.45 -1.91 -19.62
C SER A 14 -14.76 -2.65 -19.89
N SER A 15 -15.38 -3.28 -18.88
CA SER A 15 -16.60 -4.07 -19.02
C SER A 15 -17.82 -3.20 -19.26
N GLU A 16 -18.71 -3.62 -20.17
CA GLU A 16 -19.93 -2.88 -20.55
C GLU A 16 -20.73 -2.39 -19.32
N GLY A 17 -21.02 -1.09 -19.28
CA GLY A 17 -21.73 -0.45 -18.16
C GLY A 17 -20.84 0.07 -17.04
N ASN A 18 -19.53 -0.26 -17.03
CA ASN A 18 -18.58 0.16 -15.99
C ASN A 18 -17.54 1.18 -16.46
N GLN A 19 -17.69 1.75 -17.66
CA GLN A 19 -16.75 2.74 -18.22
C GLN A 19 -16.88 4.12 -17.56
N ILE A 20 -16.62 4.19 -16.25
CA ILE A 20 -16.69 5.43 -15.45
C ILE A 20 -15.70 6.51 -15.91
N LEU A 21 -14.66 6.11 -16.66
CA LEU A 21 -13.64 6.99 -17.23
C LEU A 21 -13.88 7.34 -18.71
N SER A 22 -15.05 6.99 -19.27
CA SER A 22 -15.37 7.16 -20.70
C SER A 22 -15.34 8.60 -21.20
N ASN A 23 -15.52 9.59 -20.31
CA ASN A 23 -15.52 11.01 -20.68
C ASN A 23 -14.12 11.64 -20.72
N LEU A 24 -13.07 10.87 -20.39
CA LEU A 24 -11.69 11.37 -20.42
C LEU A 24 -11.13 11.38 -21.83
N SER A 25 -10.24 12.33 -22.12
CA SER A 25 -9.42 12.25 -23.32
C SER A 25 -8.50 11.02 -23.26
N PRO A 26 -8.01 10.50 -24.40
CA PRO A 26 -7.06 9.39 -24.41
C PRO A 26 -5.81 9.67 -23.56
N GLU A 27 -5.32 10.91 -23.56
CA GLU A 27 -4.17 11.35 -22.77
C GLU A 27 -4.48 11.37 -21.27
N GLU A 28 -5.69 11.81 -20.88
CA GLU A 28 -6.15 11.78 -19.50
C GLU A 28 -6.33 10.35 -18.99
N TYR A 29 -6.95 9.49 -19.79
CA TYR A 29 -7.12 8.08 -19.48
C TYR A 29 -5.78 7.40 -19.23
N SER A 30 -4.81 7.61 -20.13
CA SER A 30 -3.44 7.08 -19.98
C SER A 30 -2.78 7.55 -18.67
N ARG A 31 -2.94 8.84 -18.31
CA ARG A 31 -2.44 9.36 -17.03
C ARG A 31 -3.10 8.72 -15.82
N VAL A 32 -4.42 8.53 -15.86
CA VAL A 32 -5.18 7.89 -14.76
C VAL A 32 -4.77 6.45 -14.59
N VAL A 33 -4.68 5.68 -15.69
CA VAL A 33 -4.26 4.28 -15.66
C VAL A 33 -2.84 4.14 -15.10
N LYS A 34 -1.91 5.01 -15.49
CA LYS A 34 -0.55 5.02 -14.93
C LYS A 34 -0.56 5.26 -13.41
N VAL A 35 -1.35 6.22 -12.95
CA VAL A 35 -1.48 6.50 -11.51
C VAL A 35 -2.11 5.34 -10.76
N LEU A 36 -3.10 4.68 -11.36
CA LEU A 36 -3.78 3.52 -10.79
C LEU A 36 -2.81 2.34 -10.64
N GLU A 37 -2.01 2.06 -11.67
CA GLU A 37 -0.96 1.04 -11.65
C GLU A 37 0.05 1.32 -10.53
N GLU A 38 0.61 2.54 -10.50
CA GLU A 38 1.56 2.97 -9.47
C GLU A 38 1.00 2.81 -8.06
N ALA A 39 -0.29 3.14 -7.86
CA ALA A 39 -0.94 3.06 -6.56
C ALA A 39 -1.19 1.61 -6.11
N ILE A 40 -1.62 0.73 -7.01
CA ILE A 40 -1.86 -0.68 -6.71
C ILE A 40 -0.53 -1.41 -6.45
N LEU A 41 0.50 -1.18 -7.27
CA LEU A 41 1.80 -1.80 -7.06
C LEU A 41 2.48 -1.33 -5.77
N ALA A 42 2.18 -0.12 -5.29
CA ALA A 42 2.72 0.41 -4.04
C ALA A 42 2.16 -0.25 -2.76
N THR A 43 1.12 -1.08 -2.87
CA THR A 43 0.63 -1.85 -1.71
C THR A 43 1.54 -3.04 -1.40
N ASP A 44 2.43 -3.44 -2.31
CA ASP A 44 3.46 -4.43 -2.03
C ASP A 44 4.51 -3.85 -1.05
N LEU A 45 4.63 -4.47 0.12
CA LEU A 45 5.61 -4.07 1.14
C LEU A 45 7.06 -4.18 0.64
N ALA A 46 7.38 -5.08 -0.30
CA ALA A 46 8.71 -5.13 -0.90
C ALA A 46 9.02 -3.84 -1.68
N VAL A 47 8.03 -3.30 -2.41
CA VAL A 47 8.13 -2.02 -3.10
C VAL A 47 8.33 -0.90 -2.08
N TYR A 48 7.57 -0.88 -0.99
CA TYR A 48 7.78 0.07 0.11
C TYR A 48 9.23 0.04 0.61
N PHE A 49 9.77 -1.12 0.98
CA PHE A 49 11.13 -1.23 1.51
C PHE A 49 12.19 -0.77 0.51
N SER A 50 11.98 -1.03 -0.79
CA SER A 50 12.89 -0.56 -1.84
C SER A 50 12.89 0.98 -1.99
N LYS A 51 11.73 1.62 -1.84
CA LYS A 51 11.53 3.06 -2.04
C LYS A 51 11.74 3.90 -0.77
N ARG A 52 11.62 3.30 0.43
CA ARG A 52 11.71 3.96 1.74
C ARG A 52 12.98 4.81 1.90
N GLY A 53 14.14 4.30 1.49
CA GLY A 53 15.42 5.00 1.65
C GLY A 53 15.46 6.33 0.88
N ALA A 54 15.00 6.32 -0.37
CA ALA A 54 14.90 7.53 -1.19
C ALA A 54 13.92 8.54 -0.57
N PHE A 55 12.78 8.06 -0.06
CA PHE A 55 11.78 8.92 0.58
C PHE A 55 12.32 9.60 1.83
N LEU A 56 12.93 8.83 2.74
CA LEU A 56 13.52 9.38 3.96
C LEU A 56 14.66 10.35 3.66
N SER A 57 15.44 10.11 2.61
CA SER A 57 16.48 11.04 2.16
C SER A 57 15.89 12.41 1.81
N ILE A 58 14.87 12.44 0.94
CA ILE A 58 14.18 13.67 0.51
C ILE A 58 13.48 14.37 1.69
N ALA A 59 12.84 13.60 2.57
CA ALA A 59 12.13 14.15 3.72
C ALA A 59 13.09 14.81 4.72
N ARG A 60 14.23 14.17 5.02
CA ARG A 60 15.24 14.68 5.96
C ARG A 60 16.02 15.86 5.39
N SER A 61 16.37 15.82 4.11
CA SER A 61 17.06 16.93 3.43
C SER A 61 16.16 18.15 3.20
N ARG A 62 14.83 17.99 3.34
CA ARG A 62 13.81 19.00 3.02
C ARG A 62 13.88 19.48 1.56
N THR A 63 14.33 18.62 0.64
CA THR A 63 14.44 18.93 -0.79
C THR A 63 13.24 18.45 -1.60
N TYR A 64 12.07 18.29 -0.98
CA TYR A 64 10.87 17.85 -1.69
C TYR A 64 10.36 18.95 -2.64
N ASN A 65 9.98 18.56 -3.87
CA ASN A 65 9.38 19.45 -4.86
C ASN A 65 8.21 18.73 -5.53
N TRP A 66 7.00 19.25 -5.31
CA TRP A 66 5.76 18.66 -5.85
C TRP A 66 5.58 18.88 -7.35
N GLY A 67 6.39 19.74 -7.98
CA GLY A 67 6.45 19.87 -9.43
C GLY A 67 7.04 18.62 -10.10
N TYR A 68 7.93 17.90 -9.41
CA TYR A 68 8.58 16.71 -9.95
C TYR A 68 7.72 15.46 -9.79
N GLY A 69 7.48 14.77 -10.92
CA GLY A 69 6.66 13.56 -10.97
C GLY A 69 7.17 12.46 -10.03
N GLU A 70 8.48 12.25 -9.97
CA GLU A 70 9.11 11.23 -9.12
C GLU A 70 8.85 11.47 -7.63
N HIS A 71 8.90 12.73 -7.17
CA HIS A 71 8.62 13.04 -5.76
C HIS A 71 7.15 12.80 -5.41
N ARG A 72 6.24 13.10 -6.35
CA ARG A 72 4.81 12.80 -6.18
C ARG A 72 4.53 11.31 -6.19
N GLU A 73 5.17 10.56 -7.09
CA GLU A 73 5.07 9.10 -7.14
C GLU A 73 5.56 8.47 -5.83
N LEU A 74 6.71 8.92 -5.35
CA LEU A 74 7.29 8.44 -4.10
C LEU A 74 6.37 8.70 -2.91
N LEU A 75 5.84 9.92 -2.79
CA LEU A 75 4.86 10.25 -1.76
C LEU A 75 3.59 9.40 -1.90
N ARG A 76 3.05 9.27 -3.11
CA ARG A 76 1.86 8.44 -3.38
C ARG A 76 2.10 7.01 -2.93
N GLY A 77 3.26 6.44 -3.26
CA GLY A 77 3.61 5.08 -2.85
C GLY A 77 3.63 4.92 -1.33
N MET A 78 4.30 5.84 -0.61
CA MET A 78 4.29 5.82 0.85
C MET A 78 2.87 5.94 1.41
N LEU A 79 2.06 6.86 0.87
CA LEU A 79 0.66 7.07 1.28
C LEU A 79 -0.21 5.83 1.06
N MET A 80 -0.06 5.14 -0.08
CA MET A 80 -0.81 3.91 -0.35
C MET A 80 -0.48 2.82 0.67
N THR A 81 0.81 2.64 1.02
CA THR A 81 1.21 1.72 2.10
C THR A 81 0.62 2.14 3.44
N VAL A 82 0.59 3.45 3.75
CA VAL A 82 -0.06 3.95 4.99
C VAL A 82 -1.55 3.58 5.01
N CYS A 83 -2.25 3.81 3.90
CA CYS A 83 -3.67 3.53 3.77
C CYS A 83 -3.97 2.04 3.96
N ASP A 84 -3.15 1.17 3.38
CA ASP A 84 -3.29 -0.27 3.48
C ASP A 84 -3.08 -0.77 4.92
N LEU A 85 -2.14 -0.17 5.65
CA LEU A 85 -1.84 -0.52 7.03
C LEU A 85 -2.62 0.30 8.07
N ALA A 86 -3.55 1.18 7.67
CA ALA A 86 -4.16 2.16 8.56
C ALA A 86 -5.00 1.55 9.70
N ALA A 87 -5.34 0.26 9.65
CA ALA A 87 -6.11 -0.43 10.67
C ALA A 87 -5.49 -0.33 12.09
N ILE A 88 -4.15 -0.33 12.19
CA ILE A 88 -3.44 -0.22 13.47
C ILE A 88 -3.60 1.17 14.13
N THR A 89 -4.01 2.18 13.37
CA THR A 89 -4.24 3.54 13.90
C THR A 89 -5.65 3.72 14.45
N LYS A 90 -6.52 2.71 14.31
CA LYS A 90 -7.91 2.75 14.74
C LYS A 90 -8.02 2.40 16.23
N PRO A 91 -9.13 2.77 16.90
CA PRO A 91 -9.39 2.32 18.26
C PRO A 91 -9.25 0.81 18.41
N TRP A 92 -8.81 0.36 19.58
CA TRP A 92 -8.50 -1.04 19.90
C TRP A 92 -9.56 -2.04 19.42
N GLU A 93 -10.84 -1.75 19.59
CA GLU A 93 -11.91 -2.66 19.18
C GLU A 93 -11.93 -2.92 17.66
N ILE A 94 -11.53 -1.93 16.87
CA ILE A 94 -11.41 -2.06 15.41
C ILE A 94 -10.13 -2.80 15.05
N GLU A 95 -8.99 -2.40 15.64
CA GLU A 95 -7.69 -3.03 15.40
C GLU A 95 -7.75 -4.53 15.74
N LYS A 96 -8.29 -4.88 16.91
CA LYS A 96 -8.45 -6.26 17.36
C LYS A 96 -9.24 -7.10 16.36
N ARG A 97 -10.37 -6.57 15.87
CA ARG A 97 -11.19 -7.27 14.87
C ARG A 97 -10.42 -7.49 13.57
N VAL A 98 -9.66 -6.50 13.11
CA VAL A 98 -8.83 -6.65 11.90
C VAL A 98 -7.74 -7.70 12.13
N ALA A 99 -7.06 -7.67 13.27
CA ALA A 99 -6.03 -8.65 13.61
C ALA A 99 -6.58 -10.08 13.67
N GLU A 100 -7.80 -10.27 14.22
CA GLU A 100 -8.49 -11.56 14.23
C GLU A 100 -8.80 -12.06 12.81
N LEU A 101 -9.35 -11.21 11.94
CA LEU A 101 -9.66 -11.58 10.55
C LEU A 101 -8.41 -11.96 9.77
N VAL A 102 -7.35 -11.14 9.86
CA VAL A 102 -6.07 -11.40 9.20
C VAL A 102 -5.45 -12.69 9.71
N SER A 103 -5.48 -12.92 11.04
CA SER A 103 -4.99 -14.18 11.62
C SER A 103 -5.76 -15.38 11.05
N SER A 104 -7.10 -15.30 11.01
CA SER A 104 -7.94 -16.38 10.47
C SER A 104 -7.63 -16.69 9.01
N GLU A 105 -7.47 -15.68 8.17
CA GLU A 105 -7.09 -15.84 6.76
C GLU A 105 -5.73 -16.53 6.62
N PHE A 106 -4.73 -16.11 7.40
CA PHE A 106 -3.41 -16.75 7.39
C PHE A 106 -3.44 -18.21 7.84
N PHE A 107 -4.27 -18.55 8.84
CA PHE A 107 -4.43 -19.94 9.27
C PHE A 107 -5.11 -20.79 8.19
N GLU A 108 -6.16 -20.27 7.56
CA GLU A 108 -6.85 -20.97 6.46
C GLU A 108 -5.91 -21.21 5.28
N GLN A 109 -5.11 -20.21 4.91
CA GLN A 109 -4.09 -20.35 3.87
C GLN A 109 -3.05 -21.41 4.25
N GLY A 110 -2.53 -21.37 5.49
CA GLY A 110 -1.55 -22.35 5.96
C GLY A 110 -2.11 -23.79 5.96
N ASP A 111 -3.39 -23.95 6.24
CA ASP A 111 -4.10 -25.23 6.15
C ASP A 111 -4.22 -25.73 4.71
N ILE A 112 -4.55 -24.85 3.76
CA ILE A 112 -4.59 -25.16 2.33
C ILE A 112 -3.21 -25.58 1.84
N GLU A 113 -2.17 -24.81 2.15
CA GLU A 113 -0.77 -25.11 1.76
C GLU A 113 -0.31 -26.45 2.32
N ARG A 114 -0.64 -26.75 3.58
CA ARG A 114 -0.32 -28.03 4.20
C ARG A 114 -1.00 -29.20 3.49
N ARG A 115 -2.28 -29.07 3.13
CA ARG A 115 -3.06 -30.15 2.50
C ARG A 115 -2.69 -30.37 1.03
N THR A 116 -2.38 -29.29 0.30
CA THR A 116 -2.17 -29.31 -1.15
C THR A 116 -0.70 -29.41 -1.57
N LEU A 117 0.20 -28.79 -0.81
CA LEU A 117 1.62 -28.67 -1.14
C LEU A 117 2.53 -29.42 -0.16
N ASN A 118 1.99 -29.96 0.95
CA ASN A 118 2.72 -30.68 1.99
C ASN A 118 3.86 -29.84 2.62
N ILE A 119 3.68 -28.52 2.66
CA ILE A 119 4.62 -27.54 3.26
C ILE A 119 4.17 -27.26 4.70
N THR A 120 5.13 -27.11 5.63
CA THR A 120 4.84 -26.65 6.99
C THR A 120 4.64 -25.13 6.97
N PRO A 121 3.45 -24.60 7.30
CA PRO A 121 3.16 -23.19 7.10
C PRO A 121 3.90 -22.30 8.13
N ILE A 122 4.40 -21.15 7.67
CA ILE A 122 5.26 -20.21 8.44
C ILE A 122 4.40 -19.21 9.28
N VAL A 123 3.17 -19.59 9.63
CA VAL A 123 2.13 -18.69 10.16
C VAL A 123 2.59 -17.87 11.37
N SER A 124 3.41 -18.45 12.25
CA SER A 124 3.92 -17.79 13.46
C SER A 124 4.95 -16.68 13.17
N PHE A 125 5.76 -16.81 12.12
CA PHE A 125 6.83 -15.83 11.82
C PHE A 125 6.27 -14.60 11.07
N ILE A 126 5.26 -14.80 10.22
CA ILE A 126 4.62 -13.73 9.45
C ILE A 126 3.87 -12.77 10.37
N PHE A 127 3.18 -13.27 11.40
CA PHE A 127 2.43 -12.41 12.32
C PHE A 127 3.34 -11.47 13.12
N HIS A 128 4.46 -12.00 13.62
CA HIS A 128 5.46 -11.19 14.32
C HIS A 128 6.16 -10.19 13.38
N PHE A 129 6.47 -10.60 12.15
CA PHE A 129 7.07 -9.74 11.14
C PHE A 129 6.13 -8.61 10.70
N LEU A 130 4.84 -8.87 10.53
CA LEU A 130 3.83 -7.86 10.22
C LEU A 130 3.73 -6.84 11.34
N MET A 131 3.54 -7.26 12.59
CA MET A 131 3.39 -6.32 13.72
C MET A 131 4.64 -5.45 13.91
N LYS A 132 5.85 -6.00 13.71
CA LYS A 132 7.09 -5.22 13.79
C LYS A 132 7.26 -4.27 12.60
N SER A 133 7.03 -4.75 11.39
CA SER A 133 7.15 -3.95 10.17
C SER A 133 6.15 -2.80 10.17
N VAL A 134 4.92 -3.02 10.64
CA VAL A 134 3.87 -2.01 10.72
C VAL A 134 4.24 -0.90 11.70
N ASN A 135 4.82 -1.23 12.86
CA ASN A 135 5.32 -0.23 13.81
C ASN A 135 6.47 0.60 13.24
N ASP A 136 7.42 -0.02 12.53
CA ASP A 136 8.53 0.70 11.90
C ASP A 136 8.02 1.64 10.78
N ILE A 137 7.04 1.18 10.00
CA ILE A 137 6.38 1.97 8.95
C ILE A 137 5.66 3.17 9.57
N LEU A 138 4.84 2.94 10.60
CA LEU A 138 4.15 3.99 11.35
C LEU A 138 5.11 5.04 11.92
N LEU A 139 6.25 4.62 12.47
CA LEU A 139 7.23 5.53 13.03
C LEU A 139 7.88 6.39 11.94
N ASP A 140 8.25 5.81 10.79
CA ASP A 140 8.75 6.60 9.66
C ASP A 140 7.74 7.64 9.20
N ILE A 141 6.48 7.24 9.12
CA ILE A 141 5.36 8.08 8.71
C ILE A 141 5.16 9.19 9.75
N LEU A 142 5.01 8.87 11.04
CA LEU A 142 4.81 9.86 12.11
C LEU A 142 5.98 10.84 12.22
N VAL A 143 7.23 10.39 12.05
CA VAL A 143 8.41 11.27 12.04
C VAL A 143 8.35 12.23 10.85
N VAL A 144 7.92 11.79 9.66
CA VAL A 144 7.82 12.64 8.47
C VAL A 144 6.60 13.57 8.51
N PHE A 145 5.45 13.09 8.99
CA PHE A 145 4.21 13.87 9.09
C PHE A 145 4.23 14.90 10.23
N SER A 146 4.86 14.59 11.37
CA SER A 146 5.02 15.55 12.48
C SER A 146 6.03 16.66 12.20
N SER A 147 7.01 16.42 11.32
CA SER A 147 8.13 17.35 11.11
C SER A 147 7.91 18.37 9.99
N SER A 148 7.09 18.08 8.97
CA SER A 148 7.10 18.90 7.74
C SER A 148 5.83 18.94 6.87
N ILE A 149 4.98 17.90 6.83
CA ILE A 149 3.99 17.76 5.74
C ILE A 149 2.62 18.40 6.04
N PHE A 150 2.11 18.35 7.29
CA PHE A 150 0.79 18.93 7.61
C PHE A 150 0.77 20.47 7.70
N GLY A 151 1.93 21.12 7.86
CA GLY A 151 2.04 22.58 7.83
C GLY A 151 1.84 23.21 6.45
N LEU A 152 1.80 22.41 5.39
CA LEU A 152 1.74 22.87 3.98
C LEU A 152 0.44 22.49 3.25
N ILE A 153 -0.47 21.73 3.87
CA ILE A 153 -1.82 21.45 3.34
C ILE A 153 -2.83 22.45 3.95
N ARG A 154 -2.39 23.68 4.22
CA ARG A 154 -3.22 24.77 4.70
C ARG A 154 -3.01 26.03 3.85
#